data_AF-A0A965IIW6-F1
#
_entry.id   AF-A0A965IIW6-F1
#
_cell.length_a   1.000
_cell.length_b   1.000
_cell.length_c   1.000
_cell.angle_alpha   90.00
_cell.angle_beta   90.00
_cell.angle_gamma   90.00
#
_symmetry.space_group_name_H-M   'P 1'
#
loop_
_entity.id
_entity.type
_entity.pdbx_description
1 polymer ?
#
loop_
_entity_poly.entity_id
_entity_poly.type
_entity_poly.pdbx_seq_one_letter_code
_entity_poly.pdbx_strand_id
1 'polypeptide(L)'
;MFKSSLILRIIRAYWWLDSYVDLTDKQKPLVKDTLRYLHQWHRQTQLPEYVALLRRVRAMAPHDVQADQVCAVTQEMQNSFIAVLHQVEPEATKLISQLSDAQLQRIRKKYDKLNQDWREDYMDGSEEKRMRYRNKQLLNRLEDFYGGLEAPQREVVQKWLQSSTFNPTISFKERQRRQADALQTFTRIAQSGSLLGNSSQTLLRAWIVQSLVMKK
;
A
#
# COMPACT_ATOMS: atom_id res chain seq x y z
N MET A 1 -15.55 4.71 17.94
CA MET A 1 -14.94 3.37 17.84
C MET A 1 -13.52 3.41 17.23
N PHE A 2 -12.62 4.26 17.74
CA PHE A 2 -11.25 4.47 17.19
C PHE A 2 -10.12 4.14 18.19
N LYS A 3 -10.39 3.32 19.21
CA LYS A 3 -9.34 2.81 20.14
C LYS A 3 -8.70 1.51 19.61
N SER A 4 -8.40 1.43 18.31
CA SER A 4 -7.49 0.39 17.84
C SER A 4 -6.10 0.80 18.33
N SER A 5 -5.68 0.22 19.45
CA SER A 5 -4.44 0.50 20.15
C SER A 5 -3.29 0.65 19.17
N LEU A 6 -2.53 1.74 19.30
CA LEU A 6 -1.26 2.00 18.61
C LEU A 6 -0.43 0.72 18.45
N ILE A 7 -0.39 -0.09 19.51
CA ILE A 7 0.33 -1.37 19.58
C ILE A 7 -0.18 -2.37 18.53
N LEU A 8 -1.50 -2.49 18.32
CA LEU A 8 -2.08 -3.44 17.35
C LEU A 8 -1.75 -3.07 15.89
N ARG A 9 -1.56 -1.79 15.59
CA ARG A 9 -1.15 -1.35 14.24
C ARG A 9 0.31 -1.66 13.97
N ILE A 10 1.19 -1.35 14.93
CA ILE A 10 2.62 -1.71 14.85
C ILE A 10 2.80 -3.22 14.76
N ILE A 11 2.10 -3.99 15.59
CA ILE A 11 2.15 -5.45 15.59
C ILE A 11 1.77 -6.01 14.22
N ARG A 12 0.67 -5.53 13.62
CA ARG A 12 0.25 -5.97 12.28
C ARG A 12 1.28 -5.64 11.20
N ALA A 13 1.84 -4.42 11.21
CA ALA A 13 2.87 -4.04 10.25
C ALA A 13 4.14 -4.90 10.39
N TYR A 14 4.54 -5.19 11.63
CA TYR A 14 5.65 -6.08 11.93
C TYR A 14 5.41 -7.49 11.38
N TRP A 15 4.30 -8.14 11.74
CA TRP A 15 3.99 -9.49 11.28
C TRP A 15 3.79 -9.56 9.77
N TRP A 16 3.23 -8.51 9.17
CA TRP A 16 3.14 -8.41 7.72
C TRP A 16 4.52 -8.44 7.09
N LEU A 17 5.46 -7.59 7.52
CA LEU A 17 6.81 -7.53 6.99
C LEU A 17 7.58 -8.86 7.22
N ASP A 18 7.48 -9.40 8.43
CA ASP A 18 8.10 -10.66 8.82
C ASP A 18 7.61 -11.83 7.95
N SER A 19 6.34 -11.82 7.54
CA SER A 19 5.78 -12.83 6.63
C SER A 19 6.41 -12.82 5.22
N TYR A 20 7.05 -11.72 4.81
CA TYR A 20 7.82 -11.64 3.56
C TYR A 20 9.28 -12.03 3.78
N VAL A 21 9.91 -11.46 4.81
CA VAL A 21 11.37 -11.41 4.93
C VAL A 21 11.93 -12.50 5.84
N ASP A 22 11.16 -12.99 6.81
CA ASP A 22 11.65 -13.83 7.92
C ASP A 22 12.78 -13.12 8.67
N LEU A 23 12.42 -12.14 9.50
CA LEU A 23 13.40 -11.26 10.12
C LEU A 23 14.31 -12.08 11.05
N THR A 24 15.61 -11.94 10.87
CA THR A 24 16.60 -12.53 11.79
C THR A 24 16.60 -11.81 13.14
N ASP A 25 17.13 -12.44 14.18
CA ASP A 25 17.20 -11.81 15.51
C ASP A 25 18.01 -10.51 15.52
N LYS A 26 18.92 -10.33 14.55
CA LYS A 26 19.66 -9.07 14.35
C LYS A 26 18.81 -7.98 13.67
N GLN A 27 17.87 -8.35 12.81
CA GLN A 27 16.99 -7.42 12.08
C GLN A 27 15.75 -7.00 12.90
N LYS A 28 15.25 -7.87 13.79
CA LYS A 28 14.03 -7.61 14.57
C LYS A 28 14.06 -6.31 15.39
N PRO A 29 15.15 -5.97 16.14
CA PRO A 29 15.21 -4.73 16.90
C PRO A 29 15.08 -3.49 16.00
N LEU A 30 15.84 -3.44 14.90
CA LEU A 30 15.81 -2.38 13.91
C LEU A 30 14.38 -2.12 13.40
N VAL A 31 13.67 -3.17 12.99
CA VAL A 31 12.29 -3.05 12.49
C VAL A 31 11.33 -2.54 13.57
N LYS A 32 11.42 -3.09 14.79
CA LYS A 32 10.55 -2.68 15.91
C LYS A 32 10.72 -1.21 16.26
N ASP A 33 11.96 -0.74 16.33
CA ASP A 33 12.28 0.65 16.64
C ASP A 33 11.86 1.59 15.52
N THR A 34 12.10 1.20 14.27
CA THR A 34 11.65 1.94 13.08
C THR A 34 10.14 2.11 13.06
N LEU A 35 9.36 1.04 13.28
CA LEU A 35 7.91 1.12 13.28
C LEU A 35 7.36 1.98 14.43
N ARG A 36 8.02 1.94 15.60
CA ARG A 36 7.66 2.78 16.75
C ARG A 36 7.88 4.25 16.46
N TYR A 37 9.05 4.59 15.94
CA TYR A 37 9.41 5.95 15.57
C TYR A 37 8.53 6.48 14.44
N LEU A 38 8.35 5.71 13.36
CA LEU A 38 7.51 6.07 12.23
C LEU A 38 6.06 6.33 12.67
N HIS A 39 5.51 5.49 13.55
CA HIS A 39 4.16 5.73 14.06
C HIS A 39 4.07 7.00 14.91
N GLN A 40 5.04 7.23 15.80
CA GLN A 40 5.07 8.45 16.62
C GLN A 40 5.13 9.70 15.75
N TRP A 41 6.07 9.72 14.80
CA TRP A 41 6.20 10.80 13.81
C TRP A 41 4.91 11.00 13.03
N HIS A 42 4.32 9.94 12.46
CA HIS A 42 3.09 10.01 11.68
C HIS A 42 1.93 10.60 12.51
N ARG A 43 1.83 10.24 13.80
CA ARG A 43 0.79 10.79 14.68
C ARG A 43 1.01 12.29 14.96
N GLN A 44 2.26 12.72 15.08
CA GLN A 44 2.60 14.11 15.41
C GLN A 44 2.56 15.03 14.18
N THR A 45 2.91 14.53 13.00
CA THR A 45 3.07 15.35 11.79
C THR A 45 1.96 15.10 10.75
N GLN A 46 1.72 13.85 10.35
CA GLN A 46 0.80 13.53 9.26
C GLN A 46 -0.67 13.52 9.69
N LEU A 47 -0.98 13.03 10.90
CA LEU A 47 -2.37 12.94 11.36
C LEU A 47 -3.08 14.32 11.43
N PRO A 48 -2.44 15.41 11.90
CA PRO A 48 -3.01 16.75 11.81
C PRO A 48 -3.30 17.19 10.37
N GLU A 49 -2.40 16.93 9.43
CA GLU A 49 -2.61 17.25 8.01
C GLU A 49 -3.82 16.49 7.43
N TYR A 50 -3.98 15.22 7.78
CA TYR A 50 -5.13 14.43 7.34
C TYR A 50 -6.44 14.97 7.92
N VAL A 51 -6.42 15.42 9.17
CA VAL A 51 -7.58 16.07 9.80
C VAL A 51 -7.94 17.36 9.05
N ALA A 52 -6.95 18.18 8.68
CA ALA A 52 -7.18 19.40 7.92
C ALA A 52 -7.76 19.11 6.53
N LEU A 53 -7.20 18.13 5.81
CA LEU A 53 -7.71 17.66 4.52
C LEU A 53 -9.15 17.15 4.64
N LEU A 54 -9.43 16.26 5.59
CA LEU A 54 -10.76 15.70 5.79
C LEU A 54 -11.81 16.77 6.15
N ARG A 55 -11.43 17.81 6.88
CA ARG A 55 -12.32 18.96 7.14
C ARG A 55 -12.66 19.71 5.85
N ARG A 56 -11.69 19.93 4.95
CA ARG A 56 -11.94 20.53 3.63
C ARG A 56 -12.84 19.64 2.78
N VAL A 57 -12.53 18.35 2.68
CA VAL A 57 -13.33 17.37 1.92
C VAL A 57 -14.77 17.30 2.44
N ARG A 58 -14.97 17.32 3.76
CA ARG A 58 -16.30 17.36 4.36
C ARG A 58 -17.11 18.60 3.94
N ALA A 59 -16.48 19.76 3.82
CA ALA A 59 -17.15 20.98 3.39
C ALA A 59 -17.55 20.96 1.90
N MET A 60 -16.82 20.19 1.08
CA MET A 60 -17.14 19.98 -0.34
C MET A 60 -18.26 18.97 -0.55
N ALA A 61 -18.39 17.97 0.33
CA ALA A 61 -19.29 16.82 0.17
C ALA A 61 -20.78 17.12 -0.15
N PRO A 62 -21.44 18.18 0.35
CA PRO A 62 -22.85 18.44 0.03
C PRO A 62 -23.06 19.19 -1.30
N HIS A 63 -21.99 19.58 -1.99
CA HIS A 63 -22.06 20.35 -3.23
C HIS A 63 -21.53 19.53 -4.41
N ASP A 64 -21.86 19.98 -5.62
CA ASP A 64 -21.24 19.43 -6.83
C ASP A 64 -19.73 19.69 -6.81
N VAL A 65 -18.96 18.62 -6.98
CA VAL A 65 -17.49 18.66 -6.92
C VAL A 65 -16.92 18.79 -8.32
N GLN A 66 -16.00 19.73 -8.50
CA GLN A 66 -15.31 19.99 -9.76
C GLN A 66 -14.04 19.14 -9.90
N ALA A 67 -13.62 18.89 -11.15
CA ALA A 67 -12.48 18.03 -11.43
C ALA A 67 -11.16 18.53 -10.82
N ASP A 68 -10.94 19.85 -10.80
CA ASP A 68 -9.79 20.51 -10.19
C ASP A 68 -9.74 20.31 -8.67
N GLN A 69 -10.89 20.36 -7.99
CA GLN A 69 -11.00 20.08 -6.56
C GLN A 69 -10.61 18.63 -6.24
N VAL A 70 -11.08 17.67 -7.06
CA VAL A 70 -10.70 16.25 -6.91
C VAL A 70 -9.20 16.05 -7.14
N CYS A 71 -8.65 16.69 -8.17
CA CYS A 71 -7.21 16.64 -8.47
C CYS A 71 -6.37 17.21 -7.32
N ALA A 72 -6.75 18.36 -6.75
CA ALA A 72 -6.04 18.98 -5.63
C ALA A 72 -6.03 18.06 -4.39
N VAL A 73 -7.18 17.51 -4.01
CA VAL A 73 -7.29 16.54 -2.90
C VAL A 73 -6.42 15.32 -3.17
N THR A 74 -6.46 14.78 -4.40
CA THR A 74 -5.66 13.61 -4.79
C THR A 74 -4.16 13.90 -4.66
N GLN A 75 -3.70 15.08 -5.10
CA GLN A 75 -2.30 15.47 -5.02
C GLN A 75 -1.84 15.60 -3.56
N GLU A 76 -2.65 16.18 -2.68
CA GLU A 76 -2.33 16.26 -1.25
C GLU A 76 -2.23 14.88 -0.57
N MET A 77 -3.12 13.95 -0.94
CA MET A 77 -3.05 12.57 -0.46
C MET A 77 -1.79 11.85 -0.98
N GLN A 78 -1.39 12.09 -2.23
CA GLN A 78 -0.15 11.54 -2.79
C GLN A 78 1.08 12.09 -2.06
N ASN A 79 1.12 13.40 -1.82
CA ASN A 79 2.22 14.05 -1.11
C ASN A 79 2.35 13.51 0.34
N SER A 80 1.21 13.31 1.01
CA SER A 80 1.15 12.67 2.32
C SER A 80 1.77 11.27 2.31
N PHE A 81 1.45 10.45 1.31
CA PHE A 81 2.03 9.12 1.17
C PHE A 81 3.55 9.18 0.91
N ILE A 82 3.99 10.09 0.03
CA ILE A 82 5.41 10.32 -0.27
C ILE A 82 6.18 10.74 0.99
N ALA A 83 5.61 11.60 1.84
CA ALA A 83 6.24 12.02 3.09
C ALA A 83 6.49 10.82 4.05
N VAL A 84 5.53 9.90 4.15
CA VAL A 84 5.70 8.66 4.94
C VAL A 84 6.81 7.79 4.36
N LEU A 85 6.88 7.66 3.02
CA LEU A 85 7.92 6.89 2.36
C LEU A 85 9.32 7.48 2.59
N HIS A 86 9.47 8.81 2.51
CA HIS A 86 10.72 9.47 2.85
C HIS A 86 11.13 9.27 4.31
N GLN A 87 10.15 9.25 5.24
CA GLN A 87 10.44 9.05 6.65
C GLN A 87 10.99 7.65 6.96
N VAL A 88 10.50 6.61 6.26
CA VAL A 88 10.94 5.22 6.50
C VAL A 88 12.16 4.83 5.66
N GLU A 89 12.46 5.57 4.60
CA GLU A 89 13.50 5.27 3.61
C GLU A 89 14.87 4.95 4.24
N PRO A 90 15.44 5.74 5.17
CA PRO A 90 16.77 5.47 5.71
C PRO A 90 16.89 4.12 6.41
N GLU A 91 15.90 3.76 7.23
CA GLU A 91 15.89 2.49 7.97
C GLU A 91 15.49 1.31 7.07
N ALA A 92 14.62 1.54 6.09
CA ALA A 92 14.31 0.56 5.06
C ALA A 92 15.56 0.21 4.24
N THR A 93 16.37 1.20 3.85
CA THR A 93 17.64 0.99 3.15
C THR A 93 18.59 0.14 3.98
N LYS A 94 18.75 0.42 5.28
CA LYS A 94 19.59 -0.41 6.18
C LYS A 94 19.11 -1.85 6.24
N LEU A 95 17.80 -2.08 6.37
CA LEU A 95 17.23 -3.43 6.39
C LEU A 95 17.47 -4.15 5.07
N ILE A 96 17.22 -3.48 3.93
CA ILE A 96 17.39 -4.06 2.59
C ILE A 96 18.85 -4.44 2.34
N SER A 97 19.81 -3.59 2.75
CA SER A 97 21.25 -3.89 2.64
C SER A 97 21.70 -5.10 3.48
N GLN A 98 20.88 -5.57 4.43
CA GLN A 98 21.16 -6.75 5.26
C GLN A 98 20.44 -8.01 4.76
N LEU A 99 19.66 -7.93 3.68
CA LEU A 99 18.93 -9.08 3.16
C LEU A 99 19.89 -10.10 2.56
N SER A 100 19.73 -11.36 2.93
CA SER A 100 20.44 -12.47 2.28
C SER A 100 19.73 -12.90 1.00
N ASP A 101 20.44 -13.64 0.14
CA ASP A 101 19.86 -14.26 -1.05
C ASP A 101 18.67 -15.17 -0.69
N ALA A 102 18.75 -15.89 0.43
CA ALA A 102 17.65 -16.71 0.91
C ALA A 102 16.41 -15.88 1.27
N GLN A 103 16.58 -14.70 1.88
CA GLN A 103 15.48 -13.78 2.18
C GLN A 103 14.89 -13.18 0.89
N LEU A 104 15.71 -12.82 -0.09
CA LEU A 104 15.24 -12.35 -1.41
C LEU A 104 14.43 -13.42 -2.15
N GLN A 105 14.89 -14.68 -2.14
CA GLN A 105 14.15 -15.80 -2.71
C GLN A 105 12.82 -16.06 -1.98
N ARG A 106 12.78 -15.87 -0.66
CA ARG A 106 11.54 -15.98 0.11
C ARG A 106 10.53 -14.90 -0.30
N ILE A 107 10.97 -13.65 -0.45
CA ILE A 107 10.12 -12.55 -0.92
C ILE A 107 9.51 -12.91 -2.29
N ARG A 108 10.32 -13.44 -3.21
CA ARG A 108 9.85 -13.89 -4.53
C ARG A 108 8.78 -14.97 -4.42
N LYS A 109 9.02 -16.03 -3.64
CA LYS A 109 8.03 -17.10 -3.41
C LYS A 109 6.73 -16.57 -2.81
N LYS A 110 6.83 -15.60 -1.89
CA LYS A 110 5.66 -14.94 -1.29
C LYS A 110 4.88 -14.16 -2.34
N TYR A 111 5.55 -13.43 -3.24
CA TYR A 111 4.90 -12.76 -4.37
C TYR A 111 4.20 -13.74 -5.30
N ASP A 112 4.84 -14.86 -5.65
CA ASP A 112 4.22 -15.88 -6.51
C ASP A 112 2.92 -16.42 -5.90
N LYS A 113 2.94 -16.75 -4.61
CA LYS A 113 1.72 -17.16 -3.89
C LYS A 113 0.64 -16.09 -3.91
N LEU A 114 0.99 -14.85 -3.56
CA LEU A 114 0.01 -13.75 -3.54
C LEU A 114 -0.52 -13.41 -4.94
N ASN A 115 0.25 -13.67 -5.99
CA ASN A 115 -0.18 -13.50 -7.37
C ASN A 115 -1.16 -14.59 -7.79
N GLN A 116 -0.93 -15.84 -7.36
CA GLN A 116 -1.88 -16.92 -7.53
C GLN A 116 -3.19 -16.61 -6.83
N ASP A 117 -3.15 -16.29 -5.53
CA ASP A 117 -4.35 -15.95 -4.74
C ASP A 117 -5.11 -14.78 -5.41
N TRP A 118 -4.40 -13.76 -5.90
CA TRP A 118 -5.02 -12.64 -6.62
C TRP A 118 -5.68 -13.05 -7.94
N ARG A 119 -5.06 -13.95 -8.72
CA ARG A 119 -5.67 -14.44 -9.95
C ARG A 119 -6.95 -15.21 -9.69
N GLU A 120 -6.96 -16.06 -8.66
CA GLU A 120 -8.13 -16.85 -8.27
C GLU A 120 -9.34 -15.96 -7.91
N ASP A 121 -9.07 -14.79 -7.33
CA ASP A 121 -10.07 -13.80 -6.92
C ASP A 121 -10.52 -12.86 -8.05
N TYR A 122 -9.62 -12.45 -8.95
CA TYR A 122 -9.85 -11.35 -9.90
C TYR A 122 -9.80 -11.72 -11.39
N MET A 123 -9.23 -12.87 -11.77
CA MET A 123 -9.04 -13.26 -13.18
C MET A 123 -9.67 -14.60 -13.52
N ASP A 124 -9.42 -15.60 -12.70
CA ASP A 124 -9.82 -16.98 -12.97
C ASP A 124 -11.31 -17.20 -12.61
N GLY A 125 -11.89 -18.30 -13.07
CA GLY A 125 -13.29 -18.65 -12.83
C GLY A 125 -14.30 -17.94 -13.73
N SER A 126 -15.59 -18.03 -13.38
CA SER A 126 -16.67 -17.42 -14.15
C SER A 126 -16.78 -15.91 -13.92
N GLU A 127 -17.38 -15.19 -14.87
CA GLU A 127 -17.61 -13.76 -14.74
C GLU A 127 -18.49 -13.43 -13.52
N GLU A 128 -19.49 -14.25 -13.24
CA GLU A 128 -20.39 -14.06 -12.10
C GLU A 128 -19.63 -14.23 -10.77
N LYS A 129 -18.69 -15.19 -10.68
CA LYS A 129 -17.85 -15.37 -9.49
C LYS A 129 -17.01 -14.12 -9.25
N ARG A 130 -16.33 -13.61 -10.29
CA ARG A 130 -15.50 -12.40 -10.20
C ARG A 130 -16.34 -11.18 -9.82
N MET A 131 -17.52 -11.03 -10.43
CA MET A 131 -18.41 -9.91 -10.15
C MET A 131 -18.93 -9.95 -8.70
N ARG A 132 -19.32 -11.13 -8.19
CA ARG A 132 -19.71 -11.31 -6.78
C ARG A 132 -18.58 -10.94 -5.84
N TYR A 133 -17.35 -11.38 -6.13
CA TYR A 133 -16.19 -11.04 -5.31
C TYR A 133 -15.94 -9.52 -5.30
N ARG A 134 -15.89 -8.88 -6.48
CA ARG A 134 -15.69 -7.42 -6.60
C ARG A 134 -16.80 -6.64 -5.88
N ASN A 135 -18.05 -7.07 -6.00
CA ASN A 135 -19.18 -6.44 -5.30
C ASN A 135 -19.01 -6.54 -3.79
N LYS A 136 -18.66 -7.72 -3.28
CA LYS A 136 -18.38 -7.91 -1.85
C LYS A 136 -17.24 -7.01 -1.37
N GLN A 137 -16.14 -6.91 -2.11
CA GLN A 137 -15.01 -6.04 -1.73
C GLN A 137 -15.42 -4.55 -1.69
N LEU A 138 -16.22 -4.11 -2.66
CA LEU A 138 -16.70 -2.74 -2.71
C LEU A 138 -17.68 -2.43 -1.58
N LEU A 139 -18.65 -3.32 -1.32
CA LEU A 139 -19.60 -3.18 -0.22
C LEU A 139 -18.88 -3.11 1.12
N ASN A 140 -17.96 -4.04 1.41
CA ASN A 140 -17.18 -4.02 2.66
C ASN A 140 -16.48 -2.67 2.88
N ARG A 141 -15.85 -2.10 1.84
CA ARG A 141 -15.15 -0.81 1.94
C ARG A 141 -16.10 0.36 2.20
N LEU A 142 -17.27 0.35 1.57
CA LEU A 142 -18.26 1.39 1.76
C LEU A 142 -18.91 1.27 3.14
N GLU A 143 -19.23 0.06 3.59
CA GLU A 143 -19.85 -0.20 4.88
C GLU A 143 -18.91 0.08 6.05
N ASP A 144 -17.60 -0.10 5.88
CA ASP A 144 -16.58 0.33 6.87
C ASP A 144 -16.59 1.86 7.09
N PHE A 145 -17.01 2.65 6.10
CA PHE A 145 -17.01 4.11 6.16
C PHE A 145 -18.40 4.70 6.47
N TYR A 146 -19.45 4.21 5.81
CA TYR A 146 -20.81 4.74 5.90
C TYR A 146 -21.69 3.99 6.91
N GLY A 147 -21.24 2.84 7.41
CA GLY A 147 -22.12 1.89 8.12
C GLY A 147 -22.91 1.02 7.14
N GLY A 148 -23.83 0.21 7.66
CA GLY A 148 -24.62 -0.73 6.84
C GLY A 148 -25.40 -0.01 5.73
N LEU A 149 -25.31 -0.53 4.50
CA LEU A 149 -26.04 0.01 3.36
C LEU A 149 -27.39 -0.69 3.19
N GLU A 150 -28.44 0.09 2.95
CA GLU A 150 -29.79 -0.42 2.67
C GLU A 150 -29.88 -1.01 1.25
N ALA A 151 -30.91 -1.81 0.98
CA ALA A 151 -31.08 -2.50 -0.30
C ALA A 151 -31.01 -1.55 -1.52
N PRO A 152 -31.67 -0.37 -1.54
CA PRO A 152 -31.56 0.56 -2.68
C PRO A 152 -30.14 1.10 -2.88
N GLN A 153 -29.39 1.34 -1.80
CA GLN A 153 -28.00 1.82 -1.87
C GLN A 153 -27.08 0.73 -2.44
N ARG A 154 -27.29 -0.53 -2.06
CA ARG A 154 -26.53 -1.67 -2.59
C ARG A 154 -26.78 -1.88 -4.09
N GLU A 155 -28.00 -1.65 -4.56
CA GLU A 155 -28.31 -1.71 -6.00
C GLU A 155 -27.57 -0.63 -6.80
N VAL A 156 -27.49 0.60 -6.27
CA VAL A 156 -26.70 1.67 -6.90
C VAL A 156 -25.23 1.28 -7.01
N VAL A 157 -24.66 0.74 -5.93
CA VAL A 157 -23.26 0.26 -5.90
C VAL A 157 -23.04 -0.83 -6.95
N GLN A 158 -23.97 -1.79 -7.07
CA GLN A 158 -23.86 -2.86 -8.05
C GLN A 158 -23.93 -2.34 -9.49
N LYS A 159 -24.85 -1.42 -9.80
CA LYS A 159 -24.95 -0.79 -11.13
C LYS A 159 -23.69 0.00 -11.47
N TRP A 160 -23.13 0.74 -10.51
CA TRP A 160 -21.86 1.44 -10.70
C TRP A 160 -20.69 0.48 -10.94
N LEU A 161 -20.65 -0.66 -10.24
CA LEU A 161 -19.61 -1.66 -10.47
C LEU A 161 -19.68 -2.28 -11.87
N GLN A 162 -20.87 -2.40 -12.46
CA GLN A 162 -21.08 -2.90 -13.82
C GLN A 162 -20.52 -1.96 -14.89
N SER A 163 -20.52 -0.64 -14.65
CA SER A 163 -19.91 0.35 -15.56
C SER A 163 -18.41 0.60 -15.32
N SER A 164 -17.81 -0.15 -14.40
CA SER A 164 -16.41 0.01 -14.02
C SER A 164 -15.46 -0.32 -15.18
N THR A 165 -14.54 0.59 -15.48
CA THR A 165 -13.46 0.40 -16.48
C THR A 165 -12.29 -0.45 -15.96
N PHE A 166 -12.42 -1.08 -14.79
CA PHE A 166 -11.38 -1.91 -14.20
C PHE A 166 -11.02 -3.08 -15.12
N ASN A 167 -9.74 -3.15 -15.52
CA ASN A 167 -9.20 -4.25 -16.30
C ASN A 167 -8.25 -5.10 -15.43
N PRO A 168 -8.61 -6.36 -15.12
CA PRO A 168 -7.78 -7.20 -14.25
C PRO A 168 -6.46 -7.58 -14.92
N THR A 169 -6.40 -7.72 -16.24
CA THR A 169 -5.17 -8.03 -16.96
C THR A 169 -4.14 -6.90 -16.85
N ILE A 170 -4.57 -5.64 -17.04
CA ILE A 170 -3.68 -4.47 -16.87
C ILE A 170 -3.22 -4.37 -15.42
N SER A 171 -4.15 -4.51 -14.47
CA SER A 171 -3.85 -4.44 -13.04
C SER A 171 -2.85 -5.52 -12.59
N PHE A 172 -2.99 -6.73 -13.12
CA PHE A 172 -2.07 -7.83 -12.83
C PHE A 172 -0.69 -7.61 -13.41
N LYS A 173 -0.59 -7.15 -14.66
CA LYS A 173 0.69 -6.80 -15.29
C LYS A 173 1.44 -5.74 -14.50
N GLU A 174 0.75 -4.68 -14.06
CA GLU A 174 1.36 -3.63 -13.25
C GLU A 174 1.80 -4.14 -11.87
N ARG A 175 1.02 -5.03 -11.25
CA ARG A 175 1.42 -5.71 -10.02
C ARG A 175 2.72 -6.50 -10.21
N GLN A 176 2.82 -7.32 -11.26
CA GLN A 176 4.02 -8.10 -11.56
C GLN A 176 5.23 -7.21 -11.84
N ARG A 177 5.05 -6.14 -12.61
CA ARG A 177 6.11 -5.15 -12.87
C ARG A 177 6.63 -4.55 -11.56
N ARG A 178 5.75 -4.06 -10.69
CA ARG A 178 6.15 -3.46 -9.40
C ARG A 178 6.91 -4.43 -8.50
N GLN A 179 6.51 -5.71 -8.49
CA GLN A 179 7.21 -6.76 -7.74
C GLN A 179 8.59 -7.09 -8.33
N ALA A 180 8.71 -7.14 -9.65
CA ALA A 180 9.98 -7.34 -10.34
C ALA A 180 10.94 -6.16 -10.08
N ASP A 181 10.45 -4.92 -10.22
CA ASP A 181 11.21 -3.70 -9.94
C ASP A 181 11.68 -3.66 -8.46
N ALA A 182 10.82 -4.09 -7.53
CA ALA A 182 11.17 -4.18 -6.11
C ALA A 182 12.30 -5.19 -5.86
N LEU A 183 12.16 -6.43 -6.37
CA LEU A 183 13.20 -7.46 -6.23
C LEU A 183 14.51 -7.03 -6.86
N GLN A 184 14.48 -6.44 -8.06
CA GLN A 184 15.68 -5.93 -8.72
C GLN A 184 16.38 -4.86 -7.87
N THR A 185 15.61 -3.92 -7.31
CA THR A 185 16.13 -2.86 -6.45
C THR A 185 16.72 -3.42 -5.17
N PHE A 186 16.02 -4.34 -4.50
CA PHE A 186 16.48 -4.94 -3.25
C PHE A 186 17.74 -5.78 -3.46
N THR A 187 17.82 -6.56 -4.54
CA THR A 187 19.03 -7.32 -4.89
C THR A 187 20.22 -6.38 -5.11
N ARG A 188 20.05 -5.28 -5.86
CA ARG A 188 21.13 -4.31 -6.08
C ARG A 188 21.62 -3.67 -4.78
N ILE A 189 20.68 -3.29 -3.90
CA ILE A 189 21.01 -2.68 -2.61
C ILE A 189 21.73 -3.70 -1.69
N ALA A 190 21.26 -4.95 -1.65
CA ALA A 190 21.88 -6.02 -0.86
C ALA A 190 23.30 -6.35 -1.34
N GLN A 191 23.51 -6.44 -2.67
CA GLN A 191 24.82 -6.74 -3.27
C GLN A 191 25.83 -5.59 -3.15
N SER A 192 25.34 -4.34 -3.09
CA SER A 192 26.20 -3.16 -2.91
C SER A 192 26.73 -3.02 -1.47
N GLY A 193 26.14 -3.73 -0.50
CA GLY A 193 26.50 -3.65 0.91
C GLY A 193 26.40 -2.22 1.49
N SER A 194 27.11 -1.95 2.59
CA SER A 194 27.14 -0.60 3.20
C SER A 194 28.07 0.39 2.48
N LEU A 195 28.84 -0.07 1.49
CA LEU A 195 29.92 0.69 0.84
C LEU A 195 29.44 1.86 -0.02
N LEU A 196 28.12 1.95 -0.28
CA LEU A 196 27.52 2.96 -1.14
C LEU A 196 26.25 3.57 -0.52
N GLY A 197 26.26 3.90 0.78
CA GLY A 197 25.08 4.37 1.53
C GLY A 197 24.17 5.38 0.80
N ASN A 198 24.73 6.45 0.23
CA ASN A 198 23.96 7.46 -0.53
C ASN A 198 23.40 6.91 -1.86
N SER A 199 24.07 5.94 -2.48
CA SER A 199 23.60 5.27 -3.69
C SER A 199 22.40 4.37 -3.40
N SER A 200 22.44 3.59 -2.32
CA SER A 200 21.35 2.70 -1.93
C SER A 200 20.06 3.47 -1.62
N GLN A 201 20.17 4.60 -0.92
CA GLN A 201 19.01 5.47 -0.67
C GLN A 201 18.45 6.06 -1.97
N THR A 202 19.33 6.46 -2.89
CA THR A 202 18.93 6.99 -4.20
C THR A 202 18.17 5.95 -5.02
N LEU A 203 18.66 4.70 -5.04
CA LEU A 203 17.98 3.57 -5.69
C LEU A 203 16.60 3.32 -5.10
N LEU A 204 16.48 3.32 -3.76
CA LEU A 204 15.21 3.09 -3.09
C LEU A 204 14.21 4.21 -3.39
N ARG A 205 14.65 5.47 -3.37
CA ARG A 205 13.82 6.63 -3.73
C ARG A 205 13.34 6.58 -5.18
N ALA A 206 14.23 6.26 -6.11
CA ALA A 206 13.87 6.12 -7.53
C ALA A 206 12.80 5.03 -7.73
N TRP A 207 12.96 3.87 -7.06
CA TRP A 207 11.96 2.81 -7.07
C TRP A 207 10.63 3.25 -6.48
N ILE A 208 10.63 3.95 -5.34
CA ILE A 208 9.41 4.51 -4.72
C ILE A 208 8.66 5.35 -5.75
N VAL A 209 9.31 6.33 -6.38
CA VAL A 209 8.67 7.22 -7.35
C VAL A 209 8.11 6.44 -8.54
N GLN A 210 8.88 5.50 -9.10
CA GLN A 210 8.44 4.67 -10.22
C GLN A 210 7.28 3.73 -9.86
N SER A 211 7.16 3.33 -8.59
CA SER A 211 6.07 2.47 -8.12
C SER A 211 4.74 3.22 -7.96
N LEU A 212 4.78 4.54 -7.73
CA LEU A 212 3.60 5.40 -7.55
C LEU A 212 2.91 5.73 -8.88
N VAL A 213 3.68 5.81 -9.96
CA VAL A 213 3.14 6.10 -11.29
C VAL A 213 2.55 4.81 -11.89
N MET A 214 1.25 4.83 -12.22
CA MET A 214 0.68 3.83 -13.12
C MET A 214 1.14 4.18 -14.54
N LYS A 215 1.93 3.29 -15.15
CA LYS A 215 2.24 3.40 -16.57
C LYS A 215 0.96 3.03 -17.33
N LYS A 216 0.50 3.95 -18.18
CA LYS A 216 -0.62 3.70 -19.10
C LYS A 216 -0.21 2.73 -20.19
#